data_AF-A0A7J2SFE1-F1
#
_entry.id   AF-A0A7J2SFE1-F1
#
_cell.length_a   1.000
_cell.length_b   1.000
_cell.length_c   1.000
_cell.angle_alpha   90.00
_cell.angle_beta   90.00
_cell.angle_gamma   90.00
#
_symmetry.space_group_name_H-M   'P 1'
#
loop_
_entity.id
_entity.type
_entity.pdbx_description
1 polymer ?
#
loop_
_entity_poly.entity_id
_entity_poly.type
_entity_poly.pdbx_seq_one_letter_code
_entity_poly.pdbx_strand_id
1 'polypeptide(L)'
;MNGKIIVLTGDGKGKTTSAFGMAVRASGHGKKVVIVQFLKKGIYGEIKTKIKNVEIHQFGRKEFIFEPEEEDYELAEKAIEFSLNALEKQPFMLILDEINVALSIGLVKLEEVMKLIDKRGKTHIVLTGRGAHPKIIKYADIVTEMKNIKHYYNEGVKAIEGIEY
;
A
#
# COMPACT_ATOMS: atom_id res chain seq x y z
N MET A 1 18.85 14.66 -2.99
CA MET A 1 17.60 14.38 -3.73
C MET A 1 16.68 13.59 -2.82
N ASN A 2 15.42 14.01 -2.70
CA ASN A 2 14.42 13.29 -1.91
C ASN A 2 13.97 12.05 -2.67
N GLY A 3 13.54 11.03 -1.93
CA GLY A 3 12.90 9.85 -2.49
C GLY A 3 11.64 10.25 -3.28
N LYS A 4 11.28 9.41 -4.24
CA LYS A 4 10.15 9.64 -5.14
C LYS A 4 8.84 9.14 -4.55
N ILE A 5 7.76 9.86 -4.83
CA ILE A 5 6.41 9.48 -4.46
C ILE A 5 5.72 8.86 -5.68
N ILE A 6 5.24 7.63 -5.52
CA ILE A 6 4.52 6.88 -6.54
C ILE A 6 3.12 6.58 -6.02
N VAL A 7 2.09 6.86 -6.82
CA VAL A 7 0.69 6.55 -6.51
C VAL A 7 0.16 5.57 -7.54
N LEU A 8 -0.33 4.41 -7.07
CA LEU A 8 -0.98 3.39 -7.89
C LEU A 8 -2.46 3.33 -7.49
N THR A 9 -3.32 3.93 -8.31
CA THR A 9 -4.76 4.08 -8.02
C THR A 9 -5.63 3.58 -9.17
N GLY A 10 -6.94 3.89 -9.12
CA GLY A 10 -7.93 3.46 -10.11
C GLY A 10 -8.62 2.13 -9.78
N ASP A 11 -9.66 1.83 -10.55
CA ASP A 11 -10.58 0.73 -10.25
C ASP A 11 -10.18 -0.65 -10.79
N GLY A 12 -9.18 -0.69 -11.66
CA GLY A 12 -8.62 -1.90 -12.24
C GLY A 12 -7.76 -2.70 -11.28
N LYS A 13 -7.64 -4.00 -11.54
CA LYS A 13 -6.69 -4.90 -10.87
C LYS A 13 -5.26 -4.51 -11.21
N GLY A 14 -4.35 -4.65 -10.24
CA GLY A 14 -2.91 -4.57 -10.47
C GLY A 14 -2.13 -3.64 -9.53
N LYS A 15 -2.80 -2.84 -8.71
CA LYS A 15 -2.15 -1.78 -7.89
C LYS A 15 -1.16 -2.39 -6.90
N THR A 16 -1.66 -3.29 -6.05
CA THR A 16 -0.87 -4.03 -5.08
C THR A 16 0.19 -4.90 -5.77
N THR A 17 -0.16 -5.68 -6.78
CA THR A 17 0.81 -6.56 -7.46
C THR A 17 1.92 -5.77 -8.16
N SER A 18 1.64 -4.59 -8.70
CA SER A 18 2.65 -3.68 -9.24
C SER A 18 3.58 -3.15 -8.15
N ALA A 19 3.04 -2.77 -6.99
CA ALA A 19 3.85 -2.36 -5.83
C ALA A 19 4.77 -3.50 -5.35
N PHE A 20 4.25 -4.73 -5.24
CA PHE A 20 5.05 -5.91 -4.93
C PHE A 20 6.09 -6.20 -6.01
N GLY A 21 5.77 -6.01 -7.28
CA GLY A 21 6.76 -6.10 -8.37
C GLY A 21 7.91 -5.10 -8.22
N MET A 22 7.63 -3.88 -7.75
CA MET A 22 8.67 -2.89 -7.39
C MET A 22 9.52 -3.37 -6.21
N ALA A 23 8.90 -3.99 -5.19
CA ALA A 23 9.61 -4.57 -4.05
C ALA A 23 10.55 -5.70 -4.47
N VAL A 24 10.09 -6.61 -5.34
CA VAL A 24 10.91 -7.69 -5.91
C VAL A 24 12.08 -7.12 -6.70
N ARG A 25 11.85 -6.10 -7.54
CA ARG A 25 12.92 -5.44 -8.29
C ARG A 25 13.96 -4.81 -7.37
N ALA A 26 13.52 -4.06 -6.36
CA ALA A 26 14.41 -3.44 -5.38
C ALA A 26 15.22 -4.50 -4.60
N SER A 27 14.56 -5.58 -4.18
CA SER A 27 15.20 -6.73 -3.53
C SER A 27 16.28 -7.37 -4.40
N GLY A 28 16.01 -7.58 -5.69
CA GLY A 28 16.99 -8.11 -6.66
C GLY A 28 18.25 -7.25 -6.79
N HIS A 29 18.15 -5.94 -6.49
CA HIS A 29 19.28 -5.02 -6.41
C HIS A 29 19.84 -4.83 -4.99
N GLY A 30 19.53 -5.74 -4.07
CA GLY A 30 20.03 -5.73 -2.68
C GLY A 30 19.46 -4.59 -1.83
N LYS A 31 18.37 -3.94 -2.26
CA LYS A 31 17.76 -2.83 -1.53
C LYS A 31 16.77 -3.35 -0.49
N LYS A 32 16.66 -2.63 0.63
CA LYS A 32 15.69 -2.91 1.71
C LYS A 32 14.35 -2.26 1.39
N VAL A 33 13.27 -3.02 1.52
CA VAL A 33 11.89 -2.56 1.31
C VAL A 33 11.07 -2.90 2.54
N VAL A 34 10.24 -1.96 2.97
CA VAL A 34 9.22 -2.19 4.01
C VAL A 34 7.86 -2.02 3.36
N ILE A 35 6.97 -2.99 3.56
CA ILE A 35 5.59 -2.97 3.08
C ILE A 35 4.68 -2.93 4.30
N VAL A 36 3.83 -1.93 4.37
CA VAL A 36 2.78 -1.76 5.38
C VAL A 36 1.45 -1.90 4.66
N GLN A 37 0.70 -2.95 4.97
CA GLN A 37 -0.61 -3.21 4.39
C GLN A 37 -1.69 -2.73 5.36
N PHE A 38 -2.48 -1.76 4.92
CA PHE A 38 -3.68 -1.31 5.60
C PHE A 38 -4.85 -2.22 5.20
N LEU A 39 -5.83 -2.39 6.09
CA LEU A 39 -7.08 -3.12 5.82
C LEU A 39 -6.90 -4.60 5.46
N LYS A 40 -5.73 -5.18 5.71
CA LYS A 40 -5.39 -6.56 5.34
C LYS A 40 -4.85 -7.31 6.55
N LYS A 41 -5.28 -8.57 6.70
CA LYS A 41 -4.65 -9.56 7.58
C LYS A 41 -4.89 -10.96 7.08
N GLY A 42 -3.83 -11.73 6.92
CA GLY A 42 -3.94 -13.11 6.43
C GLY A 42 -2.66 -13.62 5.80
N ILE A 43 -2.73 -14.84 5.26
CA ILE A 43 -1.59 -15.49 4.61
C ILE A 43 -1.79 -15.45 3.09
N TYR A 44 -1.33 -14.37 2.47
CA TYR A 44 -1.35 -14.17 1.01
C TYR A 44 -0.09 -14.76 0.34
N GLY A 45 -0.16 -15.02 -0.97
CA GLY A 45 0.96 -15.60 -1.74
C GLY A 45 2.28 -14.82 -1.58
N GLU A 46 2.21 -13.50 -1.56
CA GLU A 46 3.38 -12.62 -1.45
C GLU A 46 4.07 -12.73 -0.08
N ILE A 47 3.30 -13.01 0.98
CA ILE A 47 3.83 -13.23 2.34
C ILE A 47 4.50 -14.61 2.42
N LYS A 48 3.88 -15.63 1.83
CA LYS A 48 4.43 -17.00 1.80
C LYS A 48 5.78 -17.06 1.07
N THR A 49 6.00 -16.19 0.08
CA THR A 49 7.20 -16.17 -0.76
C THR A 49 8.47 -15.80 0.01
N LYS A 50 8.36 -15.04 1.11
CA LYS A 50 9.52 -14.59 1.93
C LYS A 50 10.62 -13.93 1.08
N ILE A 51 10.27 -12.86 0.38
CA ILE A 51 11.20 -12.14 -0.50
C ILE A 51 12.35 -11.55 0.34
N LYS A 52 13.59 -11.83 -0.05
CA LYS A 52 14.79 -11.34 0.65
C LYS A 52 14.78 -9.80 0.75
N ASN A 53 15.22 -9.23 1.87
CA ASN A 53 15.27 -7.77 2.10
C ASN A 53 13.91 -7.05 2.02
N VAL A 54 12.79 -7.77 2.04
CA VAL A 54 11.44 -7.21 2.07
C VAL A 54 10.78 -7.60 3.39
N GLU A 55 10.41 -6.61 4.19
CA GLU A 55 9.63 -6.78 5.42
C GLU A 55 8.16 -6.44 5.12
N ILE A 56 7.22 -7.29 5.54
CA ILE A 56 5.78 -7.08 5.30
C ILE A 56 5.07 -7.05 6.67
N HIS A 57 4.32 -5.97 6.91
CA HIS A 57 3.57 -5.74 8.14
C HIS A 57 2.11 -5.46 7.81
N GLN A 58 1.20 -6.17 8.48
CA GLN A 58 -0.23 -6.13 8.20
C GLN A 58 -1.00 -5.49 9.36
N PHE A 59 -1.80 -4.49 9.03
CA PHE A 59 -2.62 -3.73 9.97
C PHE A 59 -4.05 -3.65 9.42
N GLY A 60 -4.84 -4.63 9.81
CA GLY A 60 -6.25 -4.75 9.45
C GLY A 60 -6.85 -5.99 10.10
N ARG A 61 -8.17 -6.13 9.98
CA ARG A 61 -8.87 -7.35 10.35
C ARG A 61 -8.76 -8.39 9.24
N LYS A 62 -9.14 -9.64 9.55
CA LYS A 62 -9.25 -10.71 8.52
C LYS A 62 -10.46 -10.52 7.62
N GLU A 63 -11.47 -9.82 8.12
CA GLU A 63 -12.74 -9.58 7.47
C GLU A 63 -12.70 -8.29 6.67
N PHE A 64 -13.58 -8.20 5.66
CA PHE A 64 -13.75 -6.95 4.92
C PHE A 64 -14.48 -5.93 5.77
N ILE A 65 -14.01 -4.69 5.70
CA ILE A 65 -14.63 -3.56 6.39
C ILE A 65 -15.75 -3.03 5.50
N PHE A 66 -16.99 -3.20 5.94
CA PHE A 66 -18.16 -2.54 5.35
C PHE A 66 -18.41 -1.19 6.04
N GLU A 67 -18.34 -1.18 7.37
CA GLU A 67 -18.37 0.02 8.20
C GLU A 67 -17.17 -0.04 9.17
N PRO A 68 -16.39 1.05 9.30
CA PRO A 68 -15.29 1.11 10.25
C PRO A 68 -15.72 0.91 11.70
N GLU A 69 -15.05 0.00 12.41
CA GLU A 69 -15.20 -0.21 13.85
C GLU A 69 -14.00 0.39 14.62
N GLU A 70 -14.10 0.51 15.94
CA GLU A 70 -13.04 1.06 16.80
C GLU A 70 -11.68 0.35 16.57
N GLU A 71 -11.68 -0.98 16.44
CA GLU A 71 -10.48 -1.75 16.14
C GLU A 71 -9.82 -1.33 14.80
N ASP A 72 -10.61 -0.97 13.79
CA ASP A 72 -10.07 -0.55 12.49
C ASP A 72 -9.31 0.78 12.60
N TYR A 73 -9.82 1.71 13.41
CA TYR A 73 -9.12 2.98 13.71
C TYR A 73 -7.83 2.74 14.48
N GLU A 74 -7.85 1.89 15.51
CA GLU A 74 -6.63 1.55 16.25
C GLU A 74 -5.56 0.91 15.37
N LEU A 75 -5.97 -0.01 14.48
CA LEU A 75 -5.04 -0.68 13.57
C LEU A 75 -4.46 0.30 12.54
N ALA A 76 -5.28 1.23 12.03
CA ALA A 76 -4.82 2.27 11.13
C ALA A 76 -3.83 3.24 11.83
N GLU A 77 -4.08 3.63 13.07
CA GLU A 77 -3.16 4.44 13.87
C GLU A 77 -1.83 3.73 14.08
N LYS A 78 -1.87 2.45 14.50
CA LYS A 78 -0.66 1.60 14.65
C LYS A 78 0.11 1.47 13.34
N ALA A 79 -0.58 1.40 12.19
CA ALA A 79 0.04 1.34 10.88
C ALA A 79 0.78 2.65 10.53
N ILE A 80 0.18 3.81 10.83
CA ILE A 80 0.81 5.12 10.64
C ILE A 80 2.04 5.28 11.54
N GLU A 81 1.92 4.94 12.82
CA GLU A 81 3.03 4.98 13.76
C GLU A 81 4.18 4.06 13.31
N PHE A 82 3.86 2.83 12.94
CA PHE A 82 4.84 1.88 12.41
C PHE A 82 5.52 2.43 11.14
N SER A 83 4.75 3.03 10.23
CA SER A 83 5.28 3.61 8.98
C SER A 83 6.25 4.76 9.26
N LEU A 84 5.93 5.63 10.23
CA LEU A 84 6.83 6.70 10.67
C LEU A 84 8.12 6.13 11.26
N ASN A 85 8.03 5.13 12.14
CA ASN A 85 9.19 4.46 12.73
C ASN A 85 10.04 3.71 11.68
N ALA A 86 9.40 3.14 10.66
CA ALA A 86 10.09 2.49 9.55
C ALA A 86 10.90 3.50 8.71
N LEU A 87 10.42 4.74 8.55
CA LEU A 87 11.17 5.79 7.83
C LEU A 87 12.48 6.17 8.53
N GLU A 88 12.55 6.10 9.86
CA GLU A 88 13.77 6.37 10.63
C GLU A 88 14.91 5.38 10.29
N LYS A 89 14.56 4.17 9.86
CA LYS A 89 15.52 3.15 9.37
C LYS A 89 16.00 3.42 7.94
N GLN A 90 15.48 4.46 7.27
CA GLN A 90 15.78 4.85 5.89
C GLN A 90 15.80 3.67 4.90
N PRO A 91 14.73 2.87 4.80
CA PRO A 91 14.65 1.84 3.77
C PRO A 91 14.76 2.49 2.39
N PHE A 92 15.14 1.70 1.37
CA PHE A 92 15.13 2.23 0.01
C PHE A 92 13.71 2.58 -0.43
N MET A 93 12.73 1.75 -0.03
CA MET A 93 11.33 1.93 -0.38
C MET A 93 10.41 1.57 0.79
N LEU A 94 9.39 2.40 1.00
CA LEU A 94 8.26 2.15 1.89
C LEU A 94 6.99 2.06 1.04
N ILE A 95 6.32 0.92 1.07
CA ILE A 95 5.05 0.69 0.37
C ILE A 95 3.93 0.76 1.40
N LEU A 96 2.99 1.66 1.17
CA LEU A 96 1.79 1.87 1.96
C LEU A 96 0.61 1.31 1.15
N ASP A 97 0.39 0.01 1.28
CA ASP A 97 -0.61 -0.72 0.49
C ASP A 97 -2.03 -0.48 1.07
N GLU A 98 -2.98 -0.14 0.21
CA GLU A 98 -4.37 0.27 0.52
C GLU A 98 -4.54 1.53 1.38
N ILE A 99 -3.48 2.33 1.59
CA ILE A 99 -3.59 3.58 2.36
C ILE A 99 -4.57 4.58 1.74
N ASN A 100 -4.71 4.59 0.40
CA ASN A 100 -5.67 5.47 -0.27
C ASN A 100 -7.11 5.10 0.13
N VAL A 101 -7.39 3.80 0.28
CA VAL A 101 -8.72 3.34 0.71
C VAL A 101 -8.94 3.71 2.16
N ALA A 102 -7.96 3.44 3.04
CA ALA A 102 -8.02 3.80 4.46
C ALA A 102 -8.29 5.30 4.67
N LEU A 103 -7.66 6.16 3.86
CA LEU A 103 -7.94 7.59 3.83
C LEU A 103 -9.36 7.90 3.36
N SER A 104 -9.83 7.25 2.27
CA SER A 104 -11.15 7.51 1.69
C SER A 104 -12.32 7.16 2.62
N ILE A 105 -12.14 6.16 3.49
CA ILE A 105 -13.15 5.72 4.47
C ILE A 105 -12.94 6.35 5.86
N GLY A 106 -11.99 7.29 5.99
CA GLY A 106 -11.78 8.08 7.20
C GLY A 106 -10.96 7.41 8.31
N LEU A 107 -10.38 6.23 8.07
CA LEU A 107 -9.51 5.54 9.05
C LEU A 107 -8.16 6.24 9.25
N VAL A 108 -7.68 6.94 8.22
CA VAL A 108 -6.44 7.71 8.26
C VAL A 108 -6.76 9.13 7.84
N LYS A 109 -6.17 10.13 8.52
CA LYS A 109 -6.33 11.53 8.17
C LYS A 109 -5.33 11.94 7.09
N LEU A 110 -5.72 12.87 6.23
CA LEU A 110 -4.85 13.36 5.15
C LEU A 110 -3.53 13.91 5.68
N GLU A 111 -3.57 14.61 6.81
CA GLU A 111 -2.41 15.21 7.47
C GLU A 111 -1.37 14.16 7.86
N GLU A 112 -1.80 12.96 8.26
CA GLU A 112 -0.92 11.86 8.64
C GLU A 112 -0.19 11.29 7.41
N VAL A 113 -0.90 11.15 6.29
CA VAL A 113 -0.31 10.72 5.01
C VAL A 113 0.67 11.77 4.48
N MET A 114 0.31 13.06 4.56
CA MET A 114 1.21 14.15 4.17
C MET A 114 2.46 14.19 5.05
N LYS A 115 2.33 13.95 6.36
CA LYS A 115 3.46 13.86 7.29
C LYS A 115 4.43 12.73 6.92
N LEU A 116 3.94 11.56 6.50
CA LEU A 116 4.77 10.46 5.99
C LEU A 116 5.52 10.88 4.72
N ILE A 117 4.83 11.52 3.78
CA ILE A 117 5.43 12.05 2.54
C ILE A 117 6.55 13.04 2.87
N ASP A 118 6.31 13.98 3.78
CA ASP A 118 7.28 15.02 4.13
C ASP A 118 8.51 14.45 4.87
N LYS A 119 8.32 13.45 5.74
CA LYS A 119 9.40 12.81 6.51
C LYS A 119 10.26 11.81 5.75
N ARG A 120 9.91 11.47 4.50
CA ARG A 120 10.53 10.34 3.76
C ARG A 120 12.04 10.42 3.56
N GLY A 121 12.64 11.62 3.57
CA GLY A 121 14.05 11.80 3.25
C GLY A 121 14.42 11.19 1.88
N LYS A 122 15.32 10.21 1.87
CA LYS A 122 15.77 9.49 0.66
C LYS A 122 14.87 8.29 0.29
N THR A 123 13.96 7.88 1.17
CA THR A 123 13.07 6.72 0.97
C THR A 123 12.04 7.00 -0.12
N HIS A 124 11.93 6.10 -1.10
CA HIS A 124 10.83 6.12 -2.06
C HIS A 124 9.54 5.66 -1.39
N ILE A 125 8.42 6.37 -1.58
CA ILE A 125 7.13 5.97 -1.04
C ILE A 125 6.21 5.54 -2.18
N VAL A 126 5.57 4.39 -2.03
CA VAL A 126 4.53 3.90 -2.95
C VAL A 126 3.21 3.85 -2.18
N LEU A 127 2.20 4.58 -2.63
CA LEU A 127 0.85 4.55 -2.08
C LEU A 127 -0.08 3.79 -3.04
N THR A 128 -0.80 2.80 -2.54
CA THR A 128 -1.76 2.04 -3.35
C THR A 128 -3.19 2.19 -2.83
N GLY A 129 -4.14 1.80 -3.68
CA GLY A 129 -5.56 1.76 -3.35
C GLY A 129 -6.38 2.68 -4.24
N ARG A 130 -7.69 2.42 -4.29
CA ARG A 130 -8.65 3.22 -5.06
C ARG A 130 -8.78 4.63 -4.46
N GLY A 131 -9.28 5.58 -5.26
CA GLY A 131 -9.67 6.90 -4.76
C GLY A 131 -8.53 7.73 -4.16
N ALA A 132 -7.33 7.71 -4.76
CA ALA A 132 -6.21 8.52 -4.24
C ALA A 132 -6.61 10.00 -4.11
N HIS A 133 -6.34 10.58 -2.94
CA HIS A 133 -6.77 11.95 -2.64
C HIS A 133 -6.11 12.97 -3.59
N PRO A 134 -6.84 13.98 -4.13
CA PRO A 134 -6.31 14.92 -5.12
C PRO A 134 -5.03 15.64 -4.68
N LYS A 135 -4.93 15.96 -3.38
CA LYS A 135 -3.70 16.53 -2.80
C LYS A 135 -2.52 15.57 -2.95
N ILE A 136 -2.67 14.28 -2.65
CA ILE A 136 -1.59 13.29 -2.78
C ILE A 136 -1.18 13.17 -4.25
N ILE A 137 -2.14 13.11 -5.18
CA ILE A 137 -1.89 13.07 -6.63
C ILE A 137 -1.04 14.27 -7.07
N LYS A 138 -1.38 15.48 -6.63
CA LYS A 138 -0.63 16.70 -6.97
C LYS A 138 0.81 16.69 -6.47
N TYR A 139 1.08 16.04 -5.33
CA TYR A 139 2.41 15.95 -4.74
C TYR A 139 3.25 14.77 -5.28
N ALA A 140 2.61 13.80 -5.95
CA ALA A 140 3.29 12.61 -6.42
C ALA A 140 4.20 12.90 -7.62
N ASP A 141 5.35 12.23 -7.67
CA ASP A 141 6.24 12.26 -8.84
C ASP A 141 5.72 11.36 -9.97
N ILE A 142 5.03 10.27 -9.62
CA ILE A 142 4.43 9.32 -10.56
C ILE A 142 3.02 8.98 -10.08
N VAL A 143 2.04 9.06 -10.97
CA VAL A 143 0.68 8.61 -10.73
C VAL A 143 0.26 7.70 -11.88
N THR A 144 -0.13 6.48 -11.54
CA THR A 144 -0.70 5.52 -12.50
C THR A 144 -2.12 5.18 -12.08
N GLU A 145 -3.06 5.43 -12.98
CA GLU A 145 -4.45 5.01 -12.85
C GLU A 145 -4.66 3.68 -13.58
N MET A 146 -4.97 2.62 -12.84
CA MET A 146 -5.37 1.34 -13.41
C MET A 146 -6.86 1.39 -13.71
N LYS A 147 -7.23 1.48 -14.98
CA LYS A 147 -8.63 1.46 -15.40
C LYS A 147 -9.13 0.03 -15.54
N ASN A 148 -10.35 -0.24 -15.06
CA ASN A 148 -10.99 -1.53 -15.24
C ASN A 148 -11.60 -1.62 -16.65
N ILE A 149 -10.80 -2.01 -17.64
CA ILE A 149 -11.27 -2.19 -19.03
C ILE A 149 -12.08 -3.49 -19.17
N LYS A 150 -11.61 -4.58 -18.55
CA LYS A 150 -12.29 -5.87 -18.50
C LYS A 150 -11.83 -6.66 -17.27
N HIS A 151 -12.76 -7.35 -16.61
CA HIS A 151 -12.47 -8.25 -15.50
C HIS A 151 -13.42 -9.45 -15.52
N TYR A 152 -12.92 -10.68 -15.42
CA TYR A 152 -13.74 -11.90 -15.45
C TYR A 152 -14.72 -12.01 -14.27
N TYR A 153 -14.49 -11.25 -13.20
CA TYR A 153 -15.44 -11.14 -12.08
C TYR A 153 -16.81 -10.64 -12.55
N ASN A 154 -16.84 -9.74 -13.55
CA ASN A 154 -18.08 -9.24 -14.13
C ASN A 154 -18.83 -10.32 -14.94
N GLU A 155 -18.15 -11.41 -15.29
CA GLU A 155 -18.71 -12.59 -15.96
C GLU A 155 -19.07 -13.69 -14.95
N GLY A 156 -19.01 -13.41 -13.64
CA GLY A 156 -19.37 -14.34 -12.56
C GLY A 156 -18.23 -15.26 -12.09
N VAL A 157 -17.02 -15.10 -12.63
CA VAL A 157 -15.85 -15.89 -12.22
C VAL A 157 -15.36 -15.39 -10.85
N LYS A 158 -15.28 -16.31 -9.89
CA LYS A 158 -14.81 -16.03 -8.52
C LYS A 158 -13.29 -15.77 -8.48
N ALA A 159 -12.80 -15.29 -7.35
CA ALA A 159 -11.37 -15.10 -7.13
C ALA A 159 -10.58 -16.42 -7.28
N ILE A 160 -9.42 -16.35 -7.91
CA ILE A 160 -8.55 -17.50 -8.21
C ILE A 160 -7.25 -17.35 -7.42
N GLU A 161 -6.88 -18.38 -6.66
CA GLU A 161 -5.60 -18.44 -5.93
C GLU A 161 -4.42 -18.33 -6.90
N GLY A 162 -3.42 -17.51 -6.55
CA GLY A 162 -2.26 -17.19 -7.39
C GLY A 162 -2.52 -16.11 -8.44
N ILE A 163 -3.77 -15.67 -8.63
CA ILE A 163 -4.13 -14.56 -9.52
C ILE A 163 -4.67 -13.37 -8.71
N GLU A 164 -5.64 -13.62 -7.83
CA GLU A 164 -6.25 -12.58 -6.98
C GLU A 164 -5.68 -12.54 -5.56
N TYR A 165 -5.19 -13.67 -5.03
CA TYR A 165 -4.64 -13.79 -3.67
C TYR A 165 -3.63 -14.93 -3.53
#